data_AF-A0A9J6CLV7-F1
#
_entry.id   AF-A0A9J6CLV7-F1
#
_cell.length_a   1.000
_cell.length_b   1.000
_cell.length_c   1.000
_cell.angle_alpha   90.00
_cell.angle_beta   90.00
_cell.angle_gamma   90.00
#
_symmetry.space_group_name_H-M   'P 1'
#
loop_
_entity.id
_entity.type
_entity.pdbx_description
1 polymer ?
#
loop_
_entity_poly.entity_id
_entity_poly.type
_entity_poly.pdbx_seq_one_letter_code
_entity_poly.pdbx_strand_id
1 'polypeptide(L)'
;MKITKKELCLNCFHGKEDNARISIALNYIEKWIEKNNFKSLNEKELKVLEEKIVLLKKYYKRKIEIDRNWERFEKNHNVFLQQYFDFDFTPLASSQIASESVSQSDDSLSTHQTINKRKSGRPKKLFSQKGRTAKWAAVKKLTDSVDEVNSEIFLEAALVASQREHNIQRTHFIKQLLGRKKKYQERKPKMATPAEAFEFFLSNNLSQRQFKSFQKFANAHNAKICPSYETILKCKKECYPANINVSDYHAYVPLQDLFAHTSARFILIICVTKFAIFWFLIILIMMC
;
A
#
# COMPACT_ATOMS: atom_id res chain seq x y z
N MET A 1 16.83 0.33 59.74
CA MET A 1 16.25 1.48 59.02
C MET A 1 15.06 0.99 58.20
N LYS A 2 13.81 1.23 58.65
CA LYS A 2 12.59 0.77 57.95
C LYS A 2 12.19 1.82 56.93
N ILE A 3 12.73 1.71 55.72
CA ILE A 3 12.25 2.49 54.58
C ILE A 3 10.90 1.88 54.17
N THR A 4 9.83 2.67 54.18
CA THR A 4 8.51 2.15 53.82
C THR A 4 8.42 1.92 52.31
N LYS A 5 7.69 0.89 51.87
CA LYS A 5 7.48 0.58 50.43
C LYS A 5 7.03 1.80 49.62
N LYS A 6 6.36 2.76 50.28
CA LYS A 6 5.86 4.01 49.70
C LYS A 6 6.97 5.02 49.39
N GLU A 7 7.95 5.19 50.28
CA GLU A 7 9.11 6.08 50.07
C GLU A 7 10.05 5.57 48.97
N LEU A 8 10.13 4.24 48.80
CA LEU A 8 10.92 3.60 47.74
C LEU A 8 10.32 3.80 46.35
N CYS A 9 8.99 3.73 46.21
CA CYS A 9 8.33 4.09 44.95
C CYS A 9 8.56 5.57 44.64
N LEU A 10 8.28 6.47 45.58
CA LEU A 10 8.43 7.91 45.37
C LEU A 10 9.85 8.32 44.97
N ASN A 11 10.89 7.73 45.56
CA ASN A 11 12.29 8.04 45.23
C ASN A 11 12.74 7.49 43.88
N CYS A 12 12.17 6.39 43.39
CA CYS A 12 12.44 5.87 42.04
C CYS A 12 11.72 6.68 40.93
N PHE A 13 10.60 7.33 41.24
CA PHE A 13 9.70 7.91 40.23
C PHE A 13 9.92 9.40 39.92
N HIS A 14 10.79 10.14 40.62
CA HIS A 14 10.93 11.61 40.44
C HIS A 14 12.22 12.19 39.81
N GLY A 15 13.28 11.42 39.50
CA GLY A 15 14.50 11.96 38.84
C GLY A 15 14.60 11.77 37.31
N LYS A 16 14.77 12.84 36.51
CA LYS A 16 14.70 12.94 35.02
C LYS A 16 15.61 12.05 34.13
N GLU A 17 16.29 11.01 34.63
CA GLU A 17 17.21 10.20 33.83
C GLU A 17 16.83 8.70 33.82
N ASP A 18 16.35 8.22 32.67
CA ASP A 18 15.60 6.96 32.56
C ASP A 18 16.46 5.69 32.56
N ASN A 19 17.75 5.78 32.21
CA ASN A 19 18.65 4.61 32.20
C ASN A 19 19.09 4.19 33.61
N ALA A 20 19.34 5.14 34.51
CA ALA A 20 19.72 4.84 35.89
C ALA A 20 18.58 4.15 36.67
N ARG A 21 17.33 4.49 36.36
CA ARG A 21 16.13 3.93 37.00
C ARG A 21 15.92 2.45 36.69
N ILE A 22 16.20 2.04 35.46
CA ILE A 22 16.07 0.62 35.04
C ILE A 22 17.15 -0.21 35.74
N SER A 23 18.39 0.30 35.81
CA SER A 23 19.47 -0.36 36.54
C SER A 23 19.15 -0.50 38.03
N ILE A 24 18.54 0.52 38.66
CA ILE A 24 18.12 0.45 40.06
C ILE A 24 16.98 -0.56 40.26
N ALA A 25 15.98 -0.57 39.39
CA ALA A 25 14.85 -1.51 39.48
C ALA A 25 15.29 -2.96 39.23
N LEU A 26 16.17 -3.21 38.27
CA LEU A 26 16.72 -4.54 37.99
C LEU A 26 17.61 -5.02 39.14
N ASN A 27 18.50 -4.17 39.65
CA ASN A 27 19.38 -4.49 40.79
C ASN A 27 18.57 -4.71 42.08
N TYR A 28 17.44 -4.03 42.25
CA TYR A 28 16.50 -4.30 43.35
C TYR A 28 15.80 -5.65 43.20
N ILE A 29 15.36 -6.02 41.98
CA ILE A 29 14.78 -7.34 41.72
C ILE A 29 15.81 -8.43 42.00
N GLU A 30 17.06 -8.25 41.57
CA GLU A 30 18.16 -9.17 41.84
C GLU A 30 18.44 -9.30 43.35
N LYS A 31 18.55 -8.20 44.09
CA LYS A 31 18.71 -8.23 45.55
C LYS A 31 17.50 -8.79 46.30
N TRP A 32 16.29 -8.58 45.80
CA TRP A 32 15.08 -9.18 46.36
C TRP A 32 15.08 -10.70 46.13
N ILE A 33 15.60 -11.15 44.98
CA ILE A 33 15.76 -12.58 44.69
C ILE A 33 16.80 -13.22 45.64
N GLU A 34 17.93 -12.55 45.85
CA GLU A 34 18.97 -13.01 46.77
C GLU A 34 18.47 -13.06 48.22
N LYS A 35 17.72 -12.04 48.66
CA LYS A 35 17.27 -11.90 50.04
C LYS A 35 16.16 -12.87 50.44
N ASN A 36 15.27 -13.24 49.52
CA ASN A 36 14.19 -14.19 49.82
C ASN A 36 14.61 -15.66 49.69
N ASN A 37 15.86 -15.93 49.33
CA ASN A 37 16.51 -17.25 49.39
C ASN A 37 15.58 -18.37 48.90
N PHE A 38 15.20 -18.34 47.61
CA PHE A 38 14.22 -19.22 46.96
C PHE A 38 14.54 -20.72 46.96
N LYS A 39 15.51 -21.18 47.76
CA LYS A 39 15.96 -22.57 47.86
C LYS A 39 14.88 -23.55 48.37
N SER A 40 13.74 -23.05 48.88
CA SER A 40 12.63 -23.86 49.36
C SER A 40 11.38 -23.85 48.46
N LEU A 41 11.41 -23.20 47.29
CA LEU A 41 10.25 -23.19 46.38
C LEU A 41 10.26 -24.42 45.47
N ASN A 42 9.07 -24.94 45.22
CA ASN A 42 8.88 -26.04 44.29
C ASN A 42 9.26 -25.61 42.86
N GLU A 43 9.84 -26.52 42.07
CA GLU A 43 10.33 -26.24 40.71
C GLU A 43 9.26 -25.63 39.77
N LYS A 44 7.98 -25.94 40.03
CA LYS A 44 6.83 -25.37 39.31
C LYS A 44 6.61 -23.89 39.60
N GLU A 45 6.82 -23.46 40.85
CA GLU A 45 6.63 -22.06 41.26
C GLU A 45 7.78 -21.18 40.75
N LEU A 46 8.99 -21.75 40.67
CA LEU A 46 10.15 -21.09 40.09
C LEU A 46 9.92 -20.77 38.60
N LYS A 47 9.38 -21.72 37.83
CA LYS A 47 9.04 -21.51 36.40
C LYS A 47 7.99 -20.40 36.22
N VAL A 48 6.96 -20.37 37.06
CA VAL A 48 5.93 -19.31 37.02
C VAL A 48 6.54 -17.93 37.32
N LEU A 49 7.50 -17.86 38.25
CA LEU A 49 8.21 -16.63 38.56
C LEU A 49 9.12 -16.16 37.41
N GLU A 50 9.84 -17.08 36.77
CA GLU A 50 10.67 -16.78 35.60
C GLU A 50 9.83 -16.23 34.44
N GLU A 51 8.67 -16.83 34.16
CA GLU A 51 7.74 -16.36 33.14
C GLU A 51 7.22 -14.94 33.46
N LYS A 52 6.90 -14.66 34.73
CA LYS A 52 6.48 -13.32 35.18
C LYS A 52 7.60 -12.29 35.02
N ILE A 53 8.85 -12.66 35.29
CA ILE A 53 10.02 -11.78 35.10
C ILE A 53 10.24 -11.47 33.61
N VAL A 54 10.09 -12.47 32.73
CA VAL A 54 10.20 -12.26 31.27
C VAL A 54 9.10 -11.33 30.77
N LEU A 55 7.87 -11.48 31.24
CA LEU A 55 6.76 -10.57 30.93
C LEU A 55 7.04 -9.15 31.40
N LEU A 56 7.56 -8.98 32.62
CA LEU A 56 7.98 -7.68 33.15
C LEU A 56 9.07 -7.04 32.28
N LYS A 57 10.11 -7.78 31.88
CA LYS A 57 11.17 -7.26 30.99
C LYS A 57 10.60 -6.81 29.63
N LYS A 58 9.73 -7.61 29.02
CA LYS A 58 9.07 -7.28 27.75
C LYS A 58 8.18 -6.04 27.87
N TYR A 59 7.52 -5.89 29.01
CA TYR A 59 6.70 -4.73 29.34
C TYR A 59 7.52 -3.45 29.46
N TYR A 60 8.63 -3.46 30.20
CA TYR A 60 9.51 -2.29 30.33
C TYR A 60 10.15 -1.89 29.00
N LYS A 61 10.47 -2.86 28.12
CA LYS A 61 10.92 -2.56 26.76
C LYS A 61 9.86 -1.81 25.94
N ARG A 62 8.59 -2.22 26.05
CA ARG A 62 7.47 -1.57 25.36
C ARG A 62 7.10 -0.21 25.95
N LYS A 63 7.39 0.01 27.25
CA LYS A 63 7.29 1.30 27.94
C LYS A 63 8.22 2.34 27.30
N ILE A 64 9.47 1.97 26.99
CA ILE A 64 10.47 2.83 26.33
C ILE A 64 10.01 3.27 24.93
N GLU A 65 9.26 2.43 24.22
CA GLU A 65 8.84 2.70 22.84
C GLU A 65 7.64 3.68 22.73
N ILE A 66 6.88 3.92 23.81
CA ILE A 66 5.53 4.55 23.74
C ILE A 66 5.48 5.96 24.36
N ASP A 67 6.61 6.58 24.67
CA ASP A 67 6.78 7.80 25.49
C ASP A 67 6.08 9.13 25.05
N ARG A 68 5.01 9.08 24.25
CA ARG A 68 4.24 10.26 23.80
C ARG A 68 2.92 10.49 24.52
N ASN A 69 2.49 9.69 25.51
CA ASN A 69 1.23 9.95 26.21
C ASN A 69 1.10 9.26 27.60
N TRP A 70 1.70 9.87 28.61
CA TRP A 70 1.79 9.37 29.99
C TRP A 70 0.42 9.09 30.65
N GLU A 71 -0.55 10.01 30.55
CA GLU A 71 -1.86 9.88 31.23
C GLU A 71 -2.68 8.68 30.71
N ARG A 72 -2.52 8.33 29.43
CA ARG A 72 -3.21 7.19 28.82
C ARG A 72 -2.56 5.87 29.20
N PHE A 73 -1.25 5.89 29.41
CA PHE A 73 -0.50 4.73 29.90
C PHE A 73 -0.88 4.43 31.35
N GLU A 74 -0.97 5.43 32.23
CA GLU A 74 -1.30 5.24 33.66
C GLU A 74 -2.68 4.60 33.88
N LYS A 75 -3.71 5.04 33.14
CA LYS A 75 -5.04 4.41 33.17
C LYS A 75 -5.02 2.96 32.69
N ASN A 76 -4.26 2.65 31.64
CA ASN A 76 -4.15 1.29 31.14
C ASN A 76 -3.24 0.41 32.01
N HIS A 77 -2.27 1.03 32.72
CA HIS A 77 -1.34 0.36 33.62
C HIS A 77 -2.03 -0.18 34.86
N ASN A 78 -2.91 0.60 35.48
CA ASN A 78 -3.68 0.14 36.64
C ASN A 78 -4.59 -1.04 36.28
N VAL A 79 -5.20 -1.03 35.08
CA VAL A 79 -6.02 -2.15 34.58
C VAL A 79 -5.16 -3.38 34.29
N PHE A 80 -3.98 -3.21 33.65
CA PHE A 80 -3.07 -4.32 33.37
C PHE A 80 -2.52 -4.94 34.66
N LEU A 81 -2.13 -4.13 35.64
CA LEU A 81 -1.64 -4.63 36.92
C LEU A 81 -2.73 -5.40 37.67
N GLN A 82 -3.95 -4.85 37.75
CA GLN A 82 -5.10 -5.53 38.37
C GLN A 82 -5.46 -6.86 37.69
N GLN A 83 -5.24 -6.98 36.37
CA GLN A 83 -5.58 -8.19 35.63
C GLN A 83 -4.57 -9.34 35.80
N TYR A 84 -3.29 -9.01 36.05
CA TYR A 84 -2.20 -10.00 36.06
C TYR A 84 -1.55 -10.21 37.43
N PHE A 85 -1.81 -9.29 38.36
CA PHE A 85 -1.32 -9.35 39.72
C PHE A 85 -2.44 -8.91 40.66
N ASP A 86 -2.84 -9.78 41.59
CA ASP A 86 -3.82 -9.46 42.64
C ASP A 86 -3.23 -8.45 43.64
N PHE A 87 -3.02 -7.21 43.22
CA PHE A 87 -2.58 -6.12 44.08
C PHE A 87 -3.70 -5.07 44.20
N ASP A 88 -4.24 -4.96 45.41
CA ASP A 88 -5.18 -3.91 45.76
C ASP A 88 -4.47 -2.55 45.84
N PHE A 89 -4.49 -1.82 44.72
CA PHE A 89 -4.18 -0.39 44.72
C PHE A 89 -5.46 0.39 44.95
N THR A 90 -5.76 0.73 46.21
CA THR A 90 -6.77 1.74 46.51
C THR A 90 -6.17 3.13 46.22
N PRO A 91 -6.73 3.89 45.27
CA PRO A 91 -6.29 5.26 45.05
C PRO A 91 -6.74 6.10 46.26
N LEU A 92 -5.82 6.82 46.88
CA LEU A 92 -6.16 7.77 47.94
C LEU A 92 -6.99 8.90 47.32
N ALA A 93 -8.27 8.98 47.70
CA ALA A 93 -9.17 10.01 47.22
C ALA A 93 -8.59 11.41 47.49
N SER A 94 -8.41 12.19 46.42
CA SER A 94 -8.07 13.61 46.51
C SER A 94 -9.25 14.38 47.11
N SER A 95 -8.94 15.15 48.14
CA SER A 95 -9.82 16.03 48.91
C SER A 95 -10.65 17.01 48.07
N GLN A 96 -11.88 17.18 48.55
CA GLN A 96 -12.97 18.11 48.21
C GLN A 96 -12.57 19.52 47.72
N ILE A 97 -13.37 20.05 46.79
CA ILE A 97 -13.91 21.43 46.89
C ILE A 97 -15.41 21.35 46.55
N ALA A 98 -16.22 21.74 47.52
CA ALA A 98 -17.67 21.94 47.42
C ALA A 98 -17.96 23.40 47.02
N SER A 99 -19.05 23.62 46.28
CA SER A 99 -19.78 24.89 46.31
C SER A 99 -21.24 24.68 45.87
N GLU A 100 -22.13 24.82 46.83
CA GLU A 100 -23.59 25.02 46.73
C GLU A 100 -23.90 26.36 46.02
N SER A 101 -24.77 26.35 44.99
CA SER A 101 -26.18 26.79 44.99
C SER A 101 -26.39 28.27 44.68
N VAL A 102 -27.36 28.59 43.81
CA VAL A 102 -28.39 29.64 43.96
C VAL A 102 -29.28 29.62 42.70
N SER A 103 -30.58 29.47 42.94
CA SER A 103 -31.71 29.59 42.02
C SER A 103 -32.23 31.03 41.93
N GLN A 104 -32.70 31.48 40.76
CA GLN A 104 -33.84 32.40 40.64
C GLN A 104 -34.37 32.49 39.20
N SER A 105 -35.62 32.94 39.10
CA SER A 105 -36.67 32.60 38.15
C SER A 105 -37.03 33.74 37.18
N ASP A 106 -37.69 33.40 36.05
CA ASP A 106 -39.03 33.86 35.63
C ASP A 106 -39.23 34.06 34.11
N ASP A 107 -40.39 33.56 33.65
CA ASP A 107 -41.30 33.99 32.57
C ASP A 107 -40.75 34.39 31.18
N SER A 108 -41.22 33.89 30.02
CA SER A 108 -42.58 33.50 29.63
C SER A 108 -42.61 32.93 28.19
N LEU A 109 -43.78 32.38 27.85
CA LEU A 109 -44.39 32.16 26.52
C LEU A 109 -44.18 30.84 25.76
N SER A 110 -45.31 30.17 25.58
CA SER A 110 -45.52 28.85 24.99
C SER A 110 -45.30 28.79 23.49
N THR A 111 -44.69 27.71 23.02
CA THR A 111 -45.14 27.05 21.78
C THR A 111 -44.92 25.55 21.95
N HIS A 112 -45.98 24.75 21.84
CA HIS A 112 -45.92 23.30 21.95
C HIS A 112 -44.99 22.71 20.89
N GLN A 113 -43.74 22.46 21.26
CA GLN A 113 -42.87 21.49 20.59
C GLN A 113 -42.74 20.29 21.52
N THR A 114 -43.05 19.12 21.00
CA THR A 114 -42.79 17.84 21.66
C THR A 114 -41.29 17.73 21.95
N ILE A 115 -40.91 17.99 23.21
CA ILE A 115 -39.54 17.86 23.69
C ILE A 115 -39.23 16.36 23.77
N ASN A 116 -38.81 15.80 22.63
CA ASN A 116 -37.95 14.62 22.63
C ASN A 116 -36.74 14.97 23.50
N LYS A 117 -36.63 14.37 24.69
CA LYS A 117 -35.46 14.49 25.57
C LYS A 117 -34.20 14.18 24.77
N ARG A 118 -33.54 15.23 24.25
CA ARG A 118 -32.33 15.09 23.44
C ARG A 118 -31.27 14.53 24.36
N LYS A 119 -30.91 13.25 24.18
CA LYS A 119 -29.76 12.64 24.86
C LYS A 119 -28.56 13.58 24.67
N SER A 120 -28.03 14.13 25.76
CA SER A 120 -26.94 15.10 25.78
C SER A 120 -25.64 14.43 25.30
N GLY A 121 -25.49 14.34 23.98
CA GLY A 121 -24.31 13.79 23.34
C GLY A 121 -23.43 14.90 22.78
N ARG A 122 -22.16 14.56 22.55
CA ARG A 122 -21.23 15.44 21.83
C ARG A 122 -21.85 15.86 20.47
N PRO A 123 -21.81 17.16 20.10
CA PRO A 123 -22.38 17.62 18.85
C PRO A 123 -21.75 16.90 17.66
N LYS A 124 -22.59 16.45 16.73
CA LYS A 124 -22.15 15.72 15.52
C LYS A 124 -21.53 16.72 14.54
N LYS A 125 -20.23 16.55 14.27
CA LYS A 125 -19.54 17.30 13.20
C LYS A 125 -19.98 16.80 11.81
N LEU A 126 -20.06 17.70 10.82
CA LEU A 126 -20.24 17.32 9.42
C LEU A 126 -19.09 16.41 8.95
N PHE A 127 -19.36 15.57 7.94
CA PHE A 127 -18.34 14.65 7.42
C PHE A 127 -17.09 15.37 6.93
N SER A 128 -17.23 16.53 6.25
CA SER A 128 -16.11 17.36 5.78
C SER A 128 -15.16 17.78 6.92
N GLN A 129 -15.72 18.11 8.08
CA GLN A 129 -15.03 18.59 9.28
C GLN A 129 -14.48 17.48 10.20
N LYS A 130 -14.73 16.20 9.88
CA LYS A 130 -14.20 15.07 10.65
C LYS A 130 -12.72 14.82 10.31
N GLY A 131 -11.96 14.38 11.32
CA GLY A 131 -10.60 13.86 11.13
C GLY A 131 -10.58 12.54 10.36
N ARG A 132 -9.41 12.15 9.84
CA ARG A 132 -9.24 10.97 8.99
C ARG A 132 -9.80 9.68 9.61
N THR A 133 -9.49 9.39 10.87
CA THR A 133 -9.98 8.21 11.59
C THR A 133 -11.50 8.18 11.75
N ALA A 134 -12.12 9.33 12.06
CA ALA A 134 -13.58 9.44 12.19
C ALA A 134 -14.29 9.35 10.84
N LYS A 135 -13.67 9.82 9.75
CA LYS A 135 -14.15 9.60 8.37
C LYS A 135 -14.10 8.12 8.01
N TRP A 136 -12.98 7.45 8.28
CA TRP A 136 -12.81 6.01 8.08
C TRP A 136 -13.83 5.19 8.87
N ALA A 137 -14.07 5.49 10.14
CA ALA A 137 -15.08 4.80 10.94
C ALA A 137 -16.51 5.00 10.40
N ALA A 138 -16.81 6.17 9.83
CA ALA A 138 -18.11 6.43 9.21
C ALA A 138 -18.26 5.68 7.87
N VAL A 139 -17.21 5.65 7.04
CA VAL A 139 -17.19 4.87 5.78
C VAL A 139 -17.27 3.37 6.08
N LYS A 140 -16.56 2.90 7.10
CA LYS A 140 -16.56 1.49 7.51
C LYS A 140 -17.97 0.98 7.83
N LYS A 141 -18.77 1.78 8.53
CA LYS A 141 -20.18 1.44 8.80
C LYS A 141 -21.02 1.28 7.52
N LEU A 142 -20.67 1.97 6.45
CA LEU A 142 -21.34 1.87 5.14
C LEU A 142 -20.80 0.71 4.32
N THR A 143 -19.52 0.35 4.48
CA THR A 143 -18.94 -0.81 3.80
C THR A 143 -19.37 -2.12 4.44
N ASP A 144 -19.50 -2.15 5.78
CA ASP A 144 -19.91 -3.34 6.53
C ASP A 144 -21.37 -3.74 6.23
N SER A 145 -22.18 -2.84 5.67
CA SER A 145 -23.55 -3.13 5.21
C SER A 145 -23.64 -3.66 3.78
N VAL A 146 -22.52 -3.77 3.07
CA VAL A 146 -22.47 -4.27 1.68
C VAL A 146 -21.65 -5.55 1.67
N ASP A 147 -22.28 -6.66 1.29
CA ASP A 147 -21.68 -8.00 1.36
C ASP A 147 -20.44 -8.15 0.47
N GLU A 148 -20.37 -7.42 -0.64
CA GLU A 148 -19.23 -7.44 -1.56
C GLU A 148 -18.75 -6.02 -1.91
N VAL A 149 -17.64 -5.62 -1.29
CA VAL A 149 -17.08 -4.27 -1.41
C VAL A 149 -16.23 -4.17 -2.69
N ASN A 150 -16.90 -3.96 -3.82
CA ASN A 150 -16.22 -3.65 -5.08
C ASN A 150 -15.97 -2.14 -5.22
N SER A 151 -14.71 -1.76 -5.46
CA SER A 151 -14.32 -0.34 -5.66
C SER A 151 -15.08 0.36 -6.80
N GLU A 152 -15.66 -0.42 -7.72
CA GLU A 152 -16.46 0.06 -8.85
C GLU A 152 -17.82 0.57 -8.41
N ILE A 153 -18.48 -0.12 -7.47
CA ILE A 153 -19.79 0.27 -6.93
C ILE A 153 -19.70 1.66 -6.28
N PHE A 154 -18.61 1.95 -5.56
CA PHE A 154 -18.39 3.28 -4.97
C PHE A 154 -18.14 4.36 -6.01
N LEU A 155 -17.45 4.03 -7.11
CA LEU A 155 -17.20 4.97 -8.20
C LEU A 155 -18.50 5.26 -8.97
N GLU A 156 -19.35 4.26 -9.20
CA GLU A 156 -20.67 4.45 -9.81
C GLU A 156 -21.61 5.24 -8.90
N ALA A 157 -21.65 4.93 -7.59
CA ALA A 157 -22.41 5.70 -6.62
C ALA A 157 -21.95 7.17 -6.57
N ALA A 158 -20.64 7.41 -6.61
CA ALA A 158 -20.07 8.76 -6.68
C ALA A 158 -20.44 9.48 -7.98
N LEU A 159 -20.51 8.76 -9.11
CA LEU A 159 -20.94 9.30 -10.39
C LEU A 159 -22.41 9.75 -10.32
N VAL A 160 -23.30 8.89 -9.84
CA VAL A 160 -24.74 9.19 -9.70
C VAL A 160 -24.95 10.38 -8.77
N ALA A 161 -24.24 10.44 -7.64
CA ALA A 161 -24.31 11.57 -6.72
C ALA A 161 -23.84 12.88 -7.38
N SER A 162 -22.72 12.85 -8.13
CA SER A 162 -22.18 14.03 -8.80
C SER A 162 -23.08 14.54 -9.94
N GLN A 163 -23.78 13.64 -10.62
CA GLN A 163 -24.76 13.99 -11.65
C GLN A 163 -25.99 14.67 -11.05
N ARG A 164 -26.48 14.18 -9.90
CA ARG A 164 -27.59 14.81 -9.15
C ARG A 164 -27.23 16.19 -8.63
N GLU A 165 -25.97 16.39 -8.24
CA GLU A 165 -25.42 17.69 -7.84
C GLU A 165 -25.14 18.62 -9.05
N HIS A 166 -25.40 18.19 -10.29
CA HIS A 166 -25.09 18.91 -11.53
C HIS A 166 -23.61 19.39 -11.63
N ASN A 167 -22.69 18.69 -10.97
CA ASN A 167 -21.27 19.04 -10.99
C ASN A 167 -20.57 18.39 -12.20
N ILE A 168 -20.51 19.14 -13.30
CA ILE A 168 -19.98 18.67 -14.59
C ILE A 168 -18.51 18.25 -14.49
N GLN A 169 -17.68 19.03 -13.79
CA GLN A 169 -16.25 18.76 -13.66
C GLN A 169 -15.98 17.46 -12.89
N ARG A 170 -16.68 17.27 -11.75
CA ARG A 170 -16.58 16.06 -10.94
C ARG A 170 -17.09 14.83 -11.70
N THR A 171 -18.19 14.99 -12.43
CA THR A 171 -18.76 13.93 -13.28
C THR A 171 -17.79 13.51 -14.39
N HIS A 172 -17.17 14.48 -15.09
CA HIS A 172 -16.17 14.20 -16.11
C HIS A 172 -14.96 13.45 -15.54
N PHE A 173 -14.45 13.89 -14.38
CA PHE A 173 -13.34 13.23 -13.70
C PHE A 173 -13.65 11.78 -13.29
N ILE A 174 -14.83 11.54 -12.71
CA ILE A 174 -15.24 10.17 -12.31
C ILE A 174 -15.44 9.28 -13.54
N LYS A 175 -16.04 9.79 -14.62
CA LYS A 175 -16.13 9.06 -15.90
C LYS A 175 -14.76 8.70 -16.45
N GLN A 176 -13.78 9.59 -16.33
CA GLN A 176 -12.41 9.32 -16.74
C GLN A 176 -11.78 8.18 -15.90
N LEU A 177 -12.03 8.14 -14.59
CA LEU A 177 -11.55 7.07 -13.72
C LEU A 177 -12.19 5.71 -14.05
N LEU A 178 -13.51 5.68 -14.28
CA LEU A 178 -14.23 4.47 -14.72
C LEU A 178 -13.75 4.00 -16.10
N GLY A 179 -13.59 4.92 -17.05
CA GLY A 179 -13.10 4.61 -18.40
C GLY A 179 -11.63 4.20 -18.44
N ARG A 180 -10.81 4.66 -17.48
CA ARG A 180 -9.40 4.25 -17.35
C ARG A 180 -9.28 2.78 -17.02
N LYS A 181 -10.11 2.21 -16.12
CA LYS A 181 -10.02 0.78 -15.75
C LYS A 181 -10.33 -0.17 -16.91
N LYS A 182 -11.34 0.10 -17.74
CA LYS A 182 -11.64 -0.72 -18.94
C LYS A 182 -10.55 -0.64 -20.02
N LYS A 183 -9.75 0.43 -20.04
CA LYS A 183 -8.58 0.59 -20.94
C LYS A 183 -7.25 0.19 -20.30
N TYR A 184 -7.25 -0.23 -19.03
CA TYR A 184 -6.07 -0.64 -18.26
C TYR A 184 -5.91 -2.17 -18.20
N GLN A 185 -6.42 -2.92 -19.18
CA GLN A 185 -5.65 -4.09 -19.57
C GLN A 185 -4.31 -3.54 -20.06
N GLU A 186 -3.27 -3.78 -19.28
CA GLU A 186 -1.91 -3.30 -19.50
C GLU A 186 -1.60 -3.33 -21.00
N ARG A 187 -1.60 -2.18 -21.66
CA ARG A 187 -1.06 -2.05 -23.02
C ARG A 187 0.45 -2.22 -22.90
N LYS A 188 0.90 -3.43 -22.57
CA LYS A 188 2.30 -3.78 -22.64
C LYS A 188 2.71 -3.48 -24.08
N PRO A 189 3.80 -2.72 -24.29
CA PRO A 189 4.26 -2.45 -25.63
C PRO A 189 4.42 -3.79 -26.35
N LYS A 190 3.72 -3.94 -27.47
CA LYS A 190 3.84 -5.12 -28.32
C LYS A 190 5.28 -5.14 -28.85
N MET A 191 5.94 -6.28 -28.73
CA MET A 191 7.24 -6.48 -29.33
C MET A 191 7.07 -6.45 -30.86
N ALA A 192 7.89 -5.64 -31.53
CA ALA A 192 7.94 -5.57 -32.98
C ALA A 192 8.39 -6.91 -33.57
N THR A 193 7.83 -7.29 -34.71
CA THR A 193 8.30 -8.49 -35.42
C THR A 193 9.73 -8.27 -35.93
N PRO A 194 10.52 -9.34 -36.16
CA PRO A 194 11.87 -9.21 -36.69
C PRO A 194 11.94 -8.46 -38.02
N ALA A 195 10.93 -8.64 -38.88
CA ALA A 195 10.81 -7.94 -40.15
C ALA A 195 10.50 -6.45 -39.97
N GLU A 196 9.53 -6.09 -39.12
CA GLU A 196 9.21 -4.70 -38.78
C GLU A 196 10.42 -3.98 -38.15
N ALA A 197 11.14 -4.67 -37.26
CA ALA A 197 12.33 -4.12 -36.62
C ALA A 197 13.48 -3.92 -37.62
N PHE A 198 13.61 -4.81 -38.62
CA PHE A 198 14.58 -4.66 -39.69
C PHE A 198 14.22 -3.50 -40.63
N GLU A 199 12.94 -3.35 -40.98
CA GLU A 199 12.45 -2.19 -41.73
C GLU A 199 12.75 -0.89 -40.98
N PHE A 200 12.40 -0.81 -39.69
CA PHE A 200 12.72 0.35 -38.86
C PHE A 200 14.23 0.64 -38.82
N PHE A 201 15.06 -0.39 -38.72
CA PHE A 201 16.52 -0.27 -38.75
C PHE A 201 17.03 0.35 -40.06
N LEU A 202 16.48 -0.08 -41.21
CA LEU A 202 16.83 0.43 -42.53
C LEU A 202 16.30 1.84 -42.77
N SER A 203 15.01 2.08 -42.52
CA SER A 203 14.35 3.37 -42.76
C SER A 203 14.97 4.51 -41.97
N ASN A 204 15.57 4.21 -40.81
CA ASN A 204 16.25 5.20 -39.97
C ASN A 204 17.78 5.20 -40.13
N ASN A 205 18.35 4.43 -41.06
CA ASN A 205 19.80 4.32 -41.29
C ASN A 205 20.61 4.09 -39.99
N LEU A 206 20.09 3.25 -39.09
CA LEU A 206 20.72 3.06 -37.78
C LEU A 206 21.99 2.24 -37.91
N SER A 207 23.05 2.65 -37.21
CA SER A 207 24.20 1.78 -36.98
C SER A 207 23.85 0.69 -35.98
N GLN A 208 24.61 -0.42 -35.99
CA GLN A 208 24.46 -1.49 -35.00
C GLN A 208 24.57 -0.97 -33.56
N ARG A 209 25.48 -0.02 -33.31
CA ARG A 209 25.68 0.58 -31.98
C ARG A 209 24.45 1.38 -31.56
N GLN A 210 23.90 2.21 -32.44
CA GLN A 210 22.69 2.99 -32.16
C GLN A 210 21.48 2.09 -31.91
N PHE A 211 21.28 1.06 -32.71
CA PHE A 211 20.18 0.11 -32.51
C PHE A 211 20.28 -0.62 -31.16
N LYS A 212 21.47 -1.12 -30.81
CA LYS A 212 21.70 -1.75 -29.50
C LYS A 212 21.51 -0.76 -28.35
N SER A 213 21.92 0.50 -28.52
CA SER A 213 21.70 1.56 -27.53
C SER A 213 20.20 1.83 -27.32
N PHE A 214 19.45 1.95 -28.41
CA PHE A 214 18.00 2.12 -28.38
C PHE A 214 17.30 0.94 -27.68
N GLN A 215 17.71 -0.29 -28.01
CA GLN A 215 17.20 -1.48 -27.34
C GLN A 215 17.49 -1.49 -25.84
N LYS A 216 18.73 -1.14 -25.43
CA LYS A 216 19.09 -1.03 -24.00
C LYS A 216 18.25 0.02 -23.29
N PHE A 217 18.06 1.19 -23.91
CA PHE A 217 17.22 2.26 -23.39
C PHE A 217 15.77 1.79 -23.21
N ALA A 218 15.16 1.17 -24.23
CA ALA A 218 13.81 0.65 -24.15
C ALA A 218 13.65 -0.41 -23.04
N ASN A 219 14.61 -1.33 -22.93
CA ASN A 219 14.62 -2.35 -21.88
C ASN A 219 14.77 -1.76 -20.47
N ALA A 220 15.57 -0.70 -20.29
CA ALA A 220 15.72 0.00 -19.01
C ALA A 220 14.41 0.63 -18.53
N HIS A 221 13.51 0.99 -19.47
CA HIS A 221 12.18 1.50 -19.19
C HIS A 221 11.08 0.42 -19.19
N ASN A 222 11.45 -0.86 -19.03
CA ASN A 222 10.54 -2.02 -19.07
C ASN A 222 9.73 -2.15 -20.37
N ALA A 223 10.20 -1.55 -21.46
CA ALA A 223 9.57 -1.58 -22.76
C ALA A 223 10.31 -2.54 -23.70
N LYS A 224 9.88 -3.81 -23.74
CA LYS A 224 10.45 -4.84 -24.63
C LYS A 224 9.92 -4.69 -26.08
N ILE A 225 10.19 -3.54 -26.69
CA ILE A 225 9.67 -3.19 -28.02
C ILE A 225 10.50 -3.84 -29.13
N CYS A 226 11.83 -3.87 -29.01
CA CYS A 226 12.71 -4.31 -30.09
C CYS A 226 13.25 -5.73 -29.87
N PRO A 227 13.23 -6.58 -30.92
CA PRO A 227 13.84 -7.91 -30.87
C PRO A 227 15.37 -7.80 -30.86
N SER A 228 16.07 -8.90 -30.56
CA SER A 228 17.53 -8.96 -30.54
C SER A 228 18.14 -8.56 -31.88
N TYR A 229 19.34 -7.96 -31.86
CA TYR A 229 20.05 -7.67 -33.10
C TYR A 229 20.36 -8.94 -33.91
N GLU A 230 20.50 -10.09 -33.25
CA GLU A 230 20.73 -11.37 -33.92
C GLU A 230 19.55 -11.82 -34.78
N THR A 231 18.31 -11.57 -34.33
CA THR A 231 17.13 -11.89 -35.14
C THR A 231 17.03 -10.98 -36.36
N ILE A 232 17.45 -9.72 -36.23
CA ILE A 232 17.53 -8.78 -37.36
C ILE A 232 18.62 -9.22 -38.35
N LEU A 233 19.76 -9.72 -37.86
CA LEU A 233 20.81 -10.29 -38.72
C LEU A 233 20.31 -11.50 -39.51
N LYS A 234 19.46 -12.35 -38.92
CA LYS A 234 18.84 -13.48 -39.64
C LYS A 234 17.97 -12.97 -40.79
N CYS A 235 17.06 -12.02 -40.52
CA CYS A 235 16.26 -11.38 -41.57
C CYS A 235 17.12 -10.72 -42.65
N LYS A 236 18.21 -10.04 -42.26
CA LYS A 236 19.16 -9.45 -43.21
C LYS A 236 19.81 -10.49 -44.11
N LYS A 237 20.20 -11.65 -43.56
CA LYS A 237 20.81 -12.75 -44.31
C LYS A 237 19.82 -13.37 -45.30
N GLU A 238 18.55 -13.49 -44.94
CA GLU A 238 17.50 -13.95 -45.84
C GLU A 238 17.28 -13.00 -47.03
N CYS A 239 17.64 -11.71 -46.89
CA CYS A 239 17.61 -10.74 -47.99
C CYS A 239 18.80 -10.84 -48.94
N TYR A 240 19.83 -11.64 -48.66
CA TYR A 240 20.97 -11.76 -49.55
C TYR A 240 20.76 -12.88 -50.59
N PRO A 241 21.08 -12.62 -51.87
CA PRO A 241 21.11 -13.67 -52.89
C PRO A 241 22.20 -14.70 -52.59
N ALA A 242 22.09 -15.88 -53.21
CA ALA A 242 23.13 -16.91 -53.14
C ALA A 242 24.38 -16.49 -53.94
N ASN A 243 25.52 -17.15 -53.67
CA ASN A 243 26.77 -17.04 -54.45
C ASN A 243 27.34 -15.62 -54.57
N ILE A 244 27.25 -14.83 -53.50
CA ILE A 244 27.91 -13.52 -53.43
C ILE A 244 29.41 -13.75 -53.27
N ASN A 245 30.19 -13.35 -54.28
CA ASN A 245 31.64 -13.39 -54.22
C ASN A 245 32.17 -12.00 -53.91
N VAL A 246 32.84 -11.87 -52.76
CA VAL A 246 33.48 -10.64 -52.32
C VAL A 246 34.98 -10.88 -52.25
N SER A 247 35.75 -10.09 -53.00
CA SER A 247 37.20 -9.98 -52.90
C SER A 247 37.58 -8.57 -52.47
N ASP A 248 38.86 -8.35 -52.17
CA ASP A 248 39.38 -7.03 -51.77
C ASP A 248 39.22 -5.97 -52.87
N TYR A 249 39.21 -6.39 -54.14
CA TYR A 249 39.20 -5.47 -55.30
C TYR A 249 37.83 -5.38 -55.98
N HIS A 250 36.99 -6.40 -55.85
CA HIS A 250 35.71 -6.45 -56.52
C HIS A 250 34.73 -7.36 -55.77
N ALA A 251 33.44 -7.03 -55.88
CA ALA A 251 32.34 -7.88 -55.45
C ALA A 251 31.40 -8.08 -56.63
N TYR A 252 30.98 -9.33 -56.87
CA TYR A 252 30.02 -9.65 -57.92
C TYR A 252 29.04 -10.72 -57.47
N VAL A 253 27.87 -10.71 -58.10
CA VAL A 253 26.80 -11.68 -57.90
C VAL A 253 26.34 -12.15 -59.27
N PRO A 254 26.22 -13.47 -59.53
CA PRO A 254 25.68 -13.96 -60.78
C PRO A 254 24.27 -13.40 -61.03
N LEU A 255 24.03 -12.89 -62.24
CA LEU A 255 22.74 -12.27 -62.59
C LEU A 255 21.56 -13.24 -62.40
N GLN A 256 21.78 -14.53 -62.70
CA GLN A 256 20.78 -15.57 -62.52
C GLN A 256 20.34 -15.73 -61.06
N ASP A 257 21.30 -15.73 -60.13
CA ASP A 257 21.02 -15.89 -58.70
C ASP A 257 20.31 -14.66 -58.12
N LEU A 258 20.72 -13.47 -58.58
CA LEU A 258 20.05 -12.22 -58.22
C LEU A 258 18.61 -12.20 -58.72
N PHE A 259 18.38 -12.60 -59.97
CA PHE A 259 17.04 -12.65 -60.56
C PHE A 259 16.16 -13.69 -59.87
N ALA A 260 16.69 -14.88 -59.60
CA ALA A 260 15.97 -15.95 -58.90
C ALA A 260 15.57 -15.52 -57.48
N HIS A 261 16.50 -14.94 -56.72
CA HIS A 261 16.22 -14.44 -55.37
C HIS A 261 15.18 -13.33 -55.36
N THR A 262 15.31 -12.35 -56.26
CA THR A 262 14.37 -11.23 -56.38
C THR A 262 12.97 -11.72 -56.77
N SER A 263 12.88 -12.64 -57.73
CA SER A 263 11.62 -13.25 -58.17
C SER A 263 10.94 -14.02 -57.03
N ALA A 264 11.71 -14.81 -56.26
CA ALA A 264 11.20 -15.53 -55.10
C ALA A 264 10.63 -14.58 -54.03
N ARG A 265 11.31 -13.44 -53.79
CA ARG A 265 10.82 -12.39 -52.88
C ARG A 265 9.51 -11.76 -53.36
N PHE A 266 9.41 -11.44 -54.65
CA PHE A 266 8.17 -10.90 -55.21
C PHE A 266 7.01 -11.88 -55.10
N ILE A 267 7.24 -13.17 -55.40
CA ILE A 267 6.20 -14.21 -55.28
C ILE A 267 5.70 -14.31 -53.84
N LEU A 268 6.60 -14.26 -52.85
CA LEU A 268 6.21 -14.28 -51.44
C LEU A 268 5.27 -13.12 -51.09
N ILE A 269 5.61 -11.90 -51.51
CA ILE A 269 4.78 -10.69 -51.27
C ILE A 269 3.41 -10.84 -51.93
N ILE A 270 3.37 -11.27 -53.19
CA ILE A 270 2.12 -11.47 -53.94
C ILE A 270 1.26 -12.58 -53.29
N CYS A 271 1.87 -13.65 -52.79
CA CYS A 271 1.13 -14.75 -52.16
C CYS A 271 0.51 -14.32 -50.82
N VAL A 272 1.27 -13.61 -49.98
CA VAL A 272 0.78 -13.09 -48.69
C VAL A 272 -0.36 -12.09 -48.89
N THR A 273 -0.24 -11.20 -49.87
CA THR A 273 -1.27 -10.18 -50.16
C THR A 273 -2.53 -10.78 -50.76
N LYS A 274 -2.42 -11.74 -51.69
CA LYS A 274 -3.60 -12.43 -52.25
C LYS A 274 -4.35 -13.25 -51.20
N PHE A 275 -3.65 -13.93 -50.30
CA PHE A 275 -4.30 -14.65 -49.19
C PHE A 275 -5.05 -13.70 -48.25
N ALA A 276 -4.48 -12.54 -47.95
CA ALA A 276 -5.12 -11.52 -47.14
C ALA A 276 -6.38 -10.95 -47.81
N ILE A 277 -6.32 -10.63 -49.12
CA ILE A 277 -7.46 -10.12 -49.89
C ILE A 277 -8.57 -11.18 -50.00
N PHE A 278 -8.22 -12.44 -50.25
CA PHE A 278 -9.16 -13.55 -50.33
C PHE A 278 -9.90 -13.78 -49.00
N TRP A 279 -9.17 -13.75 -47.87
CA TRP A 279 -9.79 -13.81 -46.55
C TRP A 279 -10.66 -12.60 -46.24
N PHE A 280 -10.25 -11.40 -46.65
CA PHE A 280 -11.05 -10.20 -46.49
C PHE A 280 -12.38 -10.29 -47.28
N LEU A 281 -12.33 -10.83 -48.50
CA LEU A 281 -13.50 -11.08 -49.34
C LEU A 281 -14.43 -12.13 -48.73
N ILE A 282 -13.90 -13.22 -48.17
CA ILE A 282 -14.71 -14.24 -47.47
C ILE A 282 -15.40 -13.65 -46.24
N ILE A 283 -14.68 -12.87 -45.42
CA ILE A 283 -15.27 -12.20 -44.24
C ILE A 283 -16.37 -11.23 -44.66
N LEU A 284 -16.16 -10.47 -45.74
CA LEU A 284 -17.15 -9.53 -46.28
C LEU A 284 -18.41 -10.28 -46.77
N ILE A 285 -18.24 -11.42 -47.45
CA ILE A 285 -19.35 -12.26 -47.92
C ILE A 285 -20.10 -12.92 -46.75
N MET A 286 -19.42 -13.29 -45.66
CA MET A 286 -20.07 -13.87 -44.47
C MET A 286 -20.80 -12.84 -43.59
N MET A 287 -20.53 -11.55 -43.75
CA MET A 287 -21.21 -10.46 -43.02
C MET A 287 -22.40 -9.86 -43.80
N CYS A 288 -22.58 -10.22 -45.06
CA CYS A 288 -23.75 -9.87 -45.88
C CYS A 288 -24.75 -11.03 -45.88
#